data_AF-A0A956RZI8-F1
#
_entry.id   AF-A0A956RZI8-F1
#
_cell.length_a   1.000
_cell.length_b   1.000
_cell.length_c   1.000
_cell.angle_alpha   90.00
_cell.angle_beta   90.00
_cell.angle_gamma   90.00
#
_symmetry.space_group_name_H-M   'P 1'
#
loop_
_entity.id
_entity.type
_entity.pdbx_description
1 polymer ?
#
loop_
_entity_poly.entity_id
_entity_poly.type
_entity_poly.pdbx_seq_one_letter_code
_entity_poly.pdbx_strand_id
1 'polypeptide(L)'
;TRNLRRVDPAWSWNGPPIPDVKPAYRGFTPTAEGHLWVLLHGPGTDTGEPAWEAGPGEPDAPTVWSEPVRFDVFDRDGRYLGRVEAPDGFQTHPLPVIRGDSVWAVVTDALEVERVVRFRVERGVDPGAAGA
;
A
#
# COMPACT_ATOMS: atom_id res chain seq x y z
N THR A 1 17.42 4.97 -6.93
CA THR A 1 18.88 5.28 -6.91
C THR A 1 19.26 6.40 -7.89
N ARG A 2 18.70 6.47 -9.11
CA ARG A 2 18.91 7.57 -10.09
C ARG A 2 18.55 8.97 -9.54
N ASN A 3 17.45 9.12 -8.80
CA ASN A 3 16.99 10.42 -8.28
C ASN A 3 17.98 11.11 -7.33
N LEU A 4 18.70 10.36 -6.49
CA LEU A 4 19.66 10.96 -5.54
C LEU A 4 20.93 11.43 -6.24
N ARG A 5 21.31 10.78 -7.34
CA ARG A 5 22.45 11.21 -8.16
C ARG A 5 22.24 12.55 -8.87
N ARG A 6 20.99 13.00 -8.99
CA ARG A 6 20.69 14.35 -9.49
C ARG A 6 21.11 15.45 -8.51
N VAL A 7 21.13 15.13 -7.22
CA VAL A 7 21.50 16.07 -6.14
C VAL A 7 22.98 15.91 -5.78
N ASP A 8 23.45 14.67 -5.65
CA ASP A 8 24.84 14.33 -5.40
C ASP A 8 25.32 13.31 -6.43
N PRO A 9 26.08 13.73 -7.46
CA PRO A 9 26.56 12.82 -8.50
C PRO A 9 27.41 11.65 -7.98
N ALA A 10 28.07 11.81 -6.83
CA ALA A 10 28.89 10.78 -6.20
C ALA A 10 28.07 9.83 -5.31
N TRP A 11 26.75 10.04 -5.20
CA TRP A 11 25.91 9.26 -4.30
C TRP A 11 25.94 7.76 -4.63
N SER A 12 26.25 6.99 -3.58
CA SER A 12 26.13 5.54 -3.54
C SER A 12 25.54 5.15 -2.18
N TRP A 13 24.78 4.04 -2.15
CA TRP A 13 24.32 3.49 -0.89
C TRP A 13 25.52 2.90 -0.13
N ASN A 14 25.77 3.40 1.07
CA ASN A 14 26.84 2.95 1.97
C ASN A 14 26.29 2.39 3.30
N GLY A 15 24.98 2.12 3.36
CA GLY A 15 24.33 1.56 4.54
C GLY A 15 24.40 0.02 4.59
N PRO A 16 23.69 -0.59 5.55
CA PRO A 16 23.54 -2.05 5.63
C PRO A 16 23.06 -2.67 4.30
N PRO A 17 23.33 -3.95 4.05
CA PRO A 17 22.76 -4.62 2.89
C PRO A 17 21.24 -4.54 2.90
N ILE A 18 20.65 -4.43 1.72
CA ILE A 18 19.19 -4.53 1.58
C ILE A 18 18.79 -5.94 2.03
N PRO A 19 17.81 -6.11 2.93
CA PRO A 19 17.38 -7.43 3.37
C PRO A 19 16.90 -8.30 2.20
N ASP A 20 17.31 -9.57 2.20
CA ASP A 20 16.88 -10.55 1.18
C ASP A 20 15.40 -10.92 1.31
N VAL A 21 14.80 -10.67 2.49
CA VAL A 21 13.41 -10.98 2.79
C VAL A 21 12.70 -9.71 3.23
N LYS A 22 11.58 -9.40 2.58
CA LYS A 22 10.72 -8.28 2.99
C LYS A 22 10.19 -8.54 4.41
N PRO A 23 10.10 -7.51 5.27
CA PRO A 23 9.36 -7.62 6.51
C PRO A 23 7.92 -8.11 6.26
N ALA A 24 7.32 -8.78 7.24
CA ALA A 24 5.95 -9.28 7.10
C ALA A 24 4.90 -8.16 6.94
N TYR A 25 5.25 -6.94 7.35
CA TYR A 25 4.38 -5.76 7.35
C TYR A 25 5.11 -4.54 6.75
N ARG A 26 4.34 -3.62 6.20
CA ARG A 26 4.80 -2.37 5.59
C ARG A 26 4.50 -1.15 6.46
N GLY A 27 3.47 -1.22 7.30
CA GLY A 27 3.08 -0.09 8.15
C GLY A 27 1.95 -0.44 9.12
N PHE A 28 1.69 0.49 10.04
CA PHE A 28 0.70 0.34 11.10
C PHE A 28 -0.16 1.60 11.20
N THR A 29 -1.47 1.42 11.34
CA THR A 29 -2.44 2.49 11.56
C THR A 29 -3.33 2.13 12.76
N PRO A 30 -3.02 2.62 13.97
CA PRO A 30 -3.91 2.48 15.11
C PRO A 30 -5.12 3.42 14.96
N THR A 31 -6.31 2.97 15.39
CA THR A 31 -7.53 3.79 15.37
C THR A 31 -7.95 4.21 16.78
N ALA A 32 -8.77 5.26 16.88
CA ALA A 32 -9.26 5.76 18.17
C ALA A 32 -10.14 4.74 18.92
N GLU A 33 -10.74 3.80 18.19
CA GLU A 33 -11.58 2.73 18.72
C GLU A 33 -10.76 1.53 19.23
N GLY A 34 -9.43 1.57 19.11
CA GLY A 34 -8.52 0.55 19.60
C GLY A 34 -8.24 -0.57 18.60
N HIS A 35 -8.64 -0.45 17.34
CA HIS A 35 -8.22 -1.38 16.29
C HIS A 35 -6.81 -1.06 15.80
N LEU A 36 -6.05 -2.09 15.43
CA LEU A 36 -4.77 -1.97 14.75
C LEU A 36 -4.92 -2.48 13.32
N TRP A 37 -4.69 -1.58 12.35
CA TRP A 37 -4.66 -1.93 10.93
C TRP A 37 -3.20 -2.08 10.49
N VAL A 38 -2.84 -3.28 10.05
CA VAL A 38 -1.48 -3.62 9.63
C VAL A 38 -1.44 -3.65 8.10
N LEU A 39 -0.76 -2.69 7.50
CA LEU A 39 -0.54 -2.68 6.05
C LEU A 39 0.47 -3.76 5.70
N LEU A 40 0.11 -4.65 4.77
CA LEU A 40 0.97 -5.76 4.36
C LEU A 40 1.69 -5.47 3.05
N HIS A 41 2.80 -6.16 2.83
CA HIS A 41 3.37 -6.32 1.49
C HIS A 41 2.53 -7.27 0.66
N GLY A 42 2.38 -6.99 -0.64
CA GLY A 42 1.70 -7.80 -1.65
C GLY A 42 2.65 -8.41 -2.67
N PRO A 43 2.20 -9.38 -3.49
CA PRO A 43 2.84 -9.64 -4.77
C PRO A 43 2.89 -8.35 -5.59
N GLY A 44 4.05 -8.07 -6.19
CA GLY A 44 4.19 -6.95 -7.10
C GLY A 44 3.54 -7.25 -8.45
N THR A 45 2.85 -6.27 -9.00
CA THR A 45 2.31 -6.28 -10.36
C THR A 45 3.09 -5.27 -11.19
N ASP A 46 3.61 -5.71 -12.33
CA ASP A 46 4.22 -4.84 -13.33
C ASP A 46 3.11 -4.01 -14.00
N THR A 47 3.24 -2.68 -13.99
CA THR A 47 2.23 -1.79 -14.58
C THR A 47 2.39 -1.63 -16.09
N GLY A 48 3.52 -2.05 -16.68
CA GLY A 48 3.85 -1.77 -18.08
C GLY A 48 4.32 -0.33 -18.33
N GLU A 49 4.25 0.56 -17.34
CA GLU A 49 4.62 1.96 -17.48
C GLU A 49 6.10 2.19 -17.14
N PRO A 50 6.83 2.97 -17.95
CA PRO A 50 8.22 3.29 -17.64
C PRO A 50 8.30 4.18 -16.39
N ALA A 51 9.26 3.89 -15.50
CA ALA A 51 9.44 4.68 -14.28
C ALA A 51 9.88 6.14 -14.53
N TRP A 52 10.37 6.44 -15.74
CA TRP A 52 10.65 7.78 -16.24
C TRP A 52 10.73 7.77 -17.77
N GLU A 53 10.53 8.93 -18.41
CA GLU A 53 10.80 9.08 -19.84
C GLU A 53 12.31 9.06 -20.11
N ALA A 54 12.75 8.16 -20.99
CA ALA A 54 14.13 8.08 -21.41
C ALA A 54 14.47 9.21 -22.41
N GLY A 55 15.61 9.86 -22.22
CA GLY A 55 16.12 10.85 -23.15
C GLY A 55 16.67 10.21 -24.45
N PRO A 56 16.90 11.00 -25.50
CA PRO A 56 17.49 10.49 -26.74
C PRO A 56 18.85 9.82 -26.50
N GLY A 57 18.97 8.54 -26.90
CA GLY A 57 20.20 7.76 -26.76
C GLY A 57 20.42 7.15 -25.37
N GLU A 58 19.48 7.32 -24.43
CA GLU A 58 19.50 6.63 -23.14
C GLU A 58 18.87 5.23 -23.23
N PRO A 59 19.27 4.29 -22.37
CA PRO A 59 18.54 3.03 -22.22
C PRO A 59 17.15 3.25 -21.65
N ASP A 60 16.23 2.33 -21.99
CA ASP A 60 14.86 2.35 -21.49
C ASP A 60 14.80 2.34 -19.96
N ALA A 61 13.83 3.07 -19.43
CA ALA A 61 13.54 3.04 -18.01
C ALA A 61 13.00 1.65 -17.59
N PRO A 62 13.32 1.17 -16.39
CA PRO A 62 12.64 0.01 -15.84
C PRO A 62 11.15 0.31 -15.65
N THR A 63 10.33 -0.73 -15.71
CA THR A 63 8.90 -0.60 -15.48
C THR A 63 8.57 -0.29 -14.02
N VAL A 64 7.48 0.43 -13.80
CA VAL A 64 6.90 0.66 -12.47
C VAL A 64 6.23 -0.61 -11.97
N TRP A 65 6.40 -0.88 -10.68
CA TRP A 65 5.76 -1.99 -9.99
C TRP A 65 4.82 -1.44 -8.92
N SER A 66 3.62 -2.01 -8.82
CA SER A 66 2.64 -1.70 -7.78
C SER A 66 2.32 -2.93 -6.94
N GLU A 67 1.79 -2.75 -5.74
CA GLU A 67 1.30 -3.83 -4.89
C GLU A 67 -0.15 -3.51 -4.49
N PRO A 68 -1.09 -4.49 -4.50
CA PRO A 68 -2.43 -4.29 -3.97
C PRO A 68 -2.39 -3.85 -2.50
N VAL A 69 -3.23 -2.88 -2.15
CA VAL A 69 -3.33 -2.39 -0.78
C VAL A 69 -4.23 -3.33 0.03
N ARG A 70 -3.65 -3.91 1.09
CA ARG A 70 -4.34 -4.85 1.97
C ARG A 70 -3.94 -4.65 3.43
N PHE A 71 -4.92 -4.77 4.32
CA PHE A 71 -4.74 -4.61 5.75
C PHE A 71 -5.19 -5.86 6.49
N ASP A 72 -4.36 -6.37 7.39
CA ASP A 72 -4.84 -7.27 8.44
C ASP A 72 -5.30 -6.40 9.63
N VAL A 73 -6.49 -6.69 10.16
CA VAL A 73 -7.11 -5.89 11.23
C VAL A 73 -7.14 -6.70 12.51
N PHE A 74 -6.73 -6.07 13.60
CA PHE A 74 -6.71 -6.65 14.93
C PHE A 74 -7.52 -5.78 15.90
N ASP A 75 -8.16 -6.40 16.88
CA ASP A 75 -8.76 -5.68 17.99
C ASP A 75 -7.72 -5.22 19.02
N ARG A 76 -8.20 -4.49 20.03
CA ARG A 76 -7.39 -3.92 21.11
C ARG A 76 -6.64 -4.95 21.94
N ASP A 77 -7.12 -6.20 21.97
CA ASP A 77 -6.53 -7.30 22.72
C ASP A 77 -5.61 -8.15 21.82
N GLY A 78 -5.42 -7.73 20.56
CA GLY A 78 -4.56 -8.38 19.57
C GLY A 78 -5.24 -9.54 18.83
N ARG A 79 -6.55 -9.72 18.97
CA ARG A 79 -7.29 -10.74 18.23
C ARG A 79 -7.42 -10.33 16.76
N TYR A 80 -7.06 -11.23 15.86
CA TYR A 80 -7.28 -11.03 14.43
C TYR A 80 -8.77 -10.99 14.10
N LEU A 81 -9.21 -9.91 13.46
CA LEU A 81 -10.59 -9.68 13.03
C LEU A 81 -10.83 -10.02 11.56
N GLY A 82 -9.78 -10.00 10.74
CA GLY A 82 -9.88 -10.30 9.32
C GLY A 82 -8.97 -9.44 8.45
N ARG A 83 -9.05 -9.69 7.14
CA ARG A 83 -8.34 -8.93 6.12
C ARG A 83 -9.28 -8.01 5.38
N VAL A 84 -8.83 -6.79 5.14
CA VAL A 84 -9.51 -5.79 4.31
C VAL A 84 -8.68 -5.56 3.05
N GLU A 85 -9.29 -5.75 1.89
CA GLU A 85 -8.69 -5.43 0.59
C GLU A 85 -9.21 -4.06 0.14
N ALA A 86 -8.30 -3.17 -0.23
CA ALA A 86 -8.68 -1.87 -0.76
C ALA A 86 -8.94 -1.98 -2.27
N PRO A 87 -9.85 -1.15 -2.82
CA PRO A 87 -10.09 -1.12 -4.25
C PRO A 87 -8.89 -0.52 -5.02
N ASP A 88 -8.88 -0.73 -6.33
CA ASP A 88 -7.89 -0.14 -7.22
C ASP A 88 -7.83 1.39 -7.08
N GLY A 89 -6.62 1.93 -7.21
CA GLY A 89 -6.35 3.36 -7.09
C GLY A 89 -6.34 3.90 -5.65
N PHE A 90 -6.62 3.07 -4.64
CA PHE A 90 -6.53 3.48 -3.22
C PHE A 90 -5.10 3.88 -2.84
N GLN A 91 -4.94 5.10 -2.33
CA GLN A 91 -3.65 5.64 -1.91
C GLN A 91 -3.46 5.47 -0.39
N THR A 92 -2.28 4.98 0.01
CA THR A 92 -1.88 4.92 1.43
C THR A 92 -1.24 6.22 1.92
N HIS A 93 -1.01 7.19 1.02
CA HIS A 93 -0.53 8.53 1.33
C HIS A 93 -1.41 9.57 0.63
N PRO A 94 -1.91 10.61 1.32
CA PRO A 94 -1.81 10.82 2.77
C PRO A 94 -2.41 9.67 3.56
N LEU A 95 -2.01 9.52 4.84
CA LEU A 95 -2.48 8.42 5.68
C LEU A 95 -4.03 8.41 5.73
N PRO A 96 -4.67 7.27 5.41
CA PRO A 96 -6.12 7.16 5.49
C PRO A 96 -6.65 7.44 6.90
N VAL A 97 -7.81 8.08 6.98
CA VAL A 97 -8.53 8.26 8.25
C VAL A 97 -9.49 7.10 8.43
N ILE A 98 -9.35 6.35 9.52
CA ILE A 98 -10.16 5.17 9.81
C ILE A 98 -10.95 5.42 11.09
N ARG A 99 -12.28 5.24 11.02
CA ARG A 99 -13.22 5.39 12.15
C ARG A 99 -14.27 4.29 12.07
N GLY A 100 -14.23 3.35 13.01
CA GLY A 100 -15.12 2.17 12.98
C GLY A 100 -15.00 1.43 11.65
N ASP A 101 -16.12 1.19 10.97
CA ASP A 101 -16.17 0.55 9.65
C ASP A 101 -16.09 1.56 8.47
N SER A 102 -15.75 2.83 8.72
CA SER A 102 -15.57 3.85 7.66
C SER A 102 -14.10 4.20 7.46
N VAL A 103 -13.68 4.30 6.20
CA VAL A 103 -12.32 4.69 5.80
C VAL A 103 -12.41 5.87 4.83
N TRP A 104 -11.65 6.93 5.08
CA TRP A 104 -11.47 8.04 4.15
C TRP A 104 -10.05 7.99 3.61
N ALA A 105 -9.93 7.93 2.29
CA ALA A 105 -8.65 7.87 1.60
C ALA A 105 -8.70 8.62 0.28
N VAL A 106 -7.53 8.92 -0.26
CA VAL A 106 -7.39 9.42 -1.63
C VAL A 106 -7.45 8.23 -2.58
N VAL A 107 -8.15 8.39 -3.69
CA VAL A 107 -8.25 7.41 -4.77
C VAL A 107 -7.95 8.10 -6.08
N THR A 108 -7.06 7.52 -6.87
CA THR A 108 -6.79 7.93 -8.25
C THR A 108 -7.64 7.09 -9.19
N ASP A 109 -8.38 7.73 -10.09
CA ASP A 109 -9.22 7.02 -11.05
C ASP A 109 -8.56 6.83 -12.42
N ALA A 110 -9.29 6.25 -13.36
CA ALA A 110 -8.78 5.94 -14.70
C ALA A 110 -8.42 7.19 -15.54
N LEU A 111 -8.81 8.39 -15.10
CA LEU A 111 -8.43 9.66 -15.71
C LEU A 111 -7.31 10.36 -14.91
N GLU A 112 -6.65 9.62 -14.02
CA GLU A 112 -5.61 10.11 -13.12
C GLU A 112 -6.09 11.21 -12.15
N VAL A 113 -7.41 11.32 -11.93
CA VAL A 113 -7.97 12.32 -11.03
C VAL A 113 -8.01 11.79 -9.60
N GLU A 114 -7.40 12.55 -8.69
CA GLU A 114 -7.43 12.26 -7.25
C GLU A 114 -8.74 12.76 -6.61
N ARG A 115 -9.36 11.90 -5.81
CA ARG A 115 -10.56 12.21 -5.03
C ARG A 115 -10.48 11.66 -3.61
N VAL A 116 -11.02 12.40 -2.64
CA VAL A 116 -11.25 11.87 -1.29
C VAL A 116 -12.53 11.06 -1.31
N VAL A 117 -12.43 9.76 -1.01
CA VAL A 117 -13.55 8.83 -1.02
C VAL A 117 -13.78 8.29 0.39
N ARG A 118 -15.05 8.21 0.79
CA ARG A 118 -15.47 7.49 1.99
C ARG A 118 -15.89 6.08 1.61
N PHE A 119 -15.13 5.11 2.09
CA PHE A 119 -15.43 3.69 1.99
C PHE A 119 -16.13 3.18 3.25
N ARG A 120 -16.88 2.09 3.08
CA ARG A 120 -17.39 1.26 4.18
C ARG A 120 -16.73 -0.11 4.08
N VAL A 121 -16.25 -0.62 5.21
CA VAL A 121 -15.74 -1.99 5.31
C VAL A 121 -16.93 -2.94 5.27
N GLU A 122 -16.97 -3.78 4.25
CA GLU A 122 -17.94 -4.87 4.17
C GLU A 122 -17.34 -6.11 4.81
N ARG A 123 -18.09 -6.75 5.71
CA ARG A 123 -17.69 -8.03 6.29
C ARG A 123 -18.23 -9.15 5.39
N GLY A 124 -17.34 -10.00 4.89
CA GLY A 124 -17.75 -11.24 4.27
C GLY A 124 -18.53 -12.11 5.26
N VAL A 125 -19.53 -12.85 4.77
CA VAL A 125 -20.13 -13.93 5.55
C VAL A 125 -19.06 -15.01 5.69
N ASP A 126 -18.74 -15.38 6.93
CA ASP A 126 -17.87 -16.53 7.19
C ASP A 126 -18.60 -17.81 6.72
N PRO A 127 -18.13 -18.50 5.67
CA PRO A 127 -18.78 -19.73 5.21
C PRO A 127 -18.76 -20.84 6.27
N GLY A 128 -17.96 -20.70 7.35
CA GLY A 128 -17.93 -21.61 8.48
C GLY A 128 -18.99 -21.37 9.57
N ALA A 129 -19.72 -20.24 9.53
CA ALA A 129 -20.67 -19.89 10.60
C ALA A 129 -22.10 -20.44 10.38
N ALA A 130 -22.38 -21.07 9.23
CA ALA A 130 -23.73 -21.56 8.88
C ALA A 130 -23.99 -23.03 9.27
N GLY A 131 -23.20 -23.62 10.19
CA GLY A 131 -23.25 -25.06 10.49
C GLY A 131 -23.00 -25.45 11.95
N ALA A 132 -23.46 -24.65 12.91
CA ALA A 132 -23.47 -25.01 14.34
C ALA A 132 -24.90 -24.99 14.89
#